data_AF-A0A1B0D8K3-F1
#
_entry.id   AF-A0A1B0D8K3-F1
#
_cell.length_a   1.000
_cell.length_b   1.000
_cell.length_c   1.000
_cell.angle_alpha   90.00
_cell.angle_beta   90.00
_cell.angle_gamma   90.00
#
_symmetry.space_group_name_H-M   'P 1'
#
loop_
_entity.id
_entity.type
_entity.pdbx_description
1 polymer ?
#
loop_
_entity_poly.entity_id
_entity_poly.type
_entity_poly.pdbx_seq_one_letter_code
_entity_poly.pdbx_strand_id
1 'polypeptide(L)'
;MTPIRLSIYTMRIMVLVIVVQLVDACGPGRGIGGQRRGRKLTPLVFKEHVPNVSENTLGASGLPEGAITRDDDRFRDLVPNYNRDIIFKDDEGTGADRLMTQSP
;
A
#
# COMPACT_ATOMS: atom_id res chain seq x y z
N MET A 1 29.63 -18.26 -66.93
CA MET A 1 29.22 -17.81 -65.57
C MET A 1 30.22 -18.41 -64.60
N THR A 2 31.19 -17.61 -64.11
CA THR A 2 32.44 -18.15 -63.54
C THR A 2 32.22 -18.73 -62.13
N PRO A 3 32.69 -19.96 -61.85
CA PRO A 3 32.53 -20.62 -60.54
C PRO A 3 33.14 -19.79 -59.39
N ILE A 4 34.15 -19.00 -59.74
CA ILE A 4 34.83 -18.05 -58.86
C ILE A 4 33.86 -16.96 -58.36
N ARG A 5 32.98 -16.43 -59.22
CA ARG A 5 32.03 -15.39 -58.80
C ARG A 5 30.98 -15.96 -57.84
N LEU A 6 30.47 -17.16 -58.10
CA LEU A 6 29.51 -17.82 -57.22
C LEU A 6 30.11 -18.10 -55.83
N SER A 7 31.37 -18.57 -55.78
CA SER A 7 32.09 -18.79 -54.53
C SER A 7 32.34 -17.51 -53.73
N ILE A 8 32.54 -16.37 -54.40
CA ILE A 8 32.70 -15.08 -53.72
C ILE A 8 31.36 -14.61 -53.13
N TYR A 9 30.25 -14.81 -53.85
CA TYR A 9 28.92 -14.46 -53.33
C TYR A 9 28.53 -15.34 -52.13
N THR A 10 28.81 -16.64 -52.16
CA THR A 10 28.51 -17.53 -51.02
C THR A 10 29.33 -17.17 -49.79
N MET A 11 30.62 -16.86 -49.97
CA MET A 11 31.48 -16.40 -48.86
C MET A 11 31.01 -15.07 -48.26
N ARG A 12 30.58 -14.11 -49.10
CA ARG A 12 30.01 -12.84 -48.62
C ARG A 12 28.72 -13.03 -47.84
N ILE A 13 27.82 -13.89 -48.32
CA ILE A 13 26.57 -14.20 -47.63
C ILE A 13 26.85 -14.89 -46.29
N MET A 14 27.79 -15.85 -46.26
CA MET A 14 28.19 -16.54 -45.04
C MET A 14 28.75 -15.56 -44.00
N VAL A 15 29.64 -14.64 -44.40
CA VAL A 15 30.18 -13.60 -43.51
C VAL A 15 29.06 -12.69 -42.98
N LEU A 16 28.11 -12.29 -43.84
CA LEU A 16 27.00 -11.43 -43.44
C LEU A 16 26.07 -12.12 -42.42
N VAL A 17 25.79 -13.41 -42.59
CA VAL A 17 24.99 -14.19 -41.63
C VAL A 17 25.69 -14.28 -40.28
N ILE A 18 27.00 -14.50 -40.25
CA ILE A 18 27.78 -14.57 -38.99
C ILE A 18 27.75 -13.24 -38.24
N VAL A 19 27.86 -12.10 -38.95
CA VAL A 19 27.85 -10.77 -38.34
C VAL A 19 26.49 -10.41 -37.75
N VAL A 20 25.38 -10.83 -38.37
CA VAL A 20 24.02 -10.57 -37.87
C VAL A 20 23.73 -11.35 -36.57
N GLN A 21 24.25 -12.56 -36.41
CA GLN A 21 24.08 -13.35 -35.18
C GLN A 21 24.86 -12.77 -33.98
N LEU A 22 25.88 -11.94 -34.22
CA LEU A 22 26.67 -11.31 -33.16
C LEU A 22 26.01 -10.05 -32.56
N VAL A 23 24.94 -9.51 -33.18
CA VAL A 23 24.29 -8.27 -32.72
C VAL A 23 23.01 -8.48 -31.91
N ASP A 24 22.58 -9.72 -31.65
CA ASP A 24 21.42 -10.04 -30.81
C ASP A 24 21.65 -9.88 -29.29
N ALA A 25 22.77 -9.27 -28.88
CA ALA A 25 23.15 -9.17 -27.47
C ALA A 25 22.55 -7.97 -26.70
N CYS A 26 21.84 -7.04 -27.36
CA CYS A 26 21.34 -5.81 -26.72
C CYS A 26 19.81 -5.68 -26.79
N GLY A 27 19.08 -6.60 -26.16
CA GLY A 27 17.73 -6.31 -25.69
C GLY A 27 17.75 -5.26 -24.56
N PRO A 28 16.64 -4.55 -24.27
CA PRO A 28 16.60 -3.62 -23.15
C PRO A 28 17.00 -4.36 -21.87
N GLY A 29 18.17 -4.02 -21.32
CA GLY A 29 18.76 -4.70 -20.17
C GLY A 29 17.86 -4.62 -18.93
N ARG A 30 18.18 -5.40 -17.89
CA ARG A 30 17.47 -5.37 -16.61
C ARG A 30 17.46 -3.92 -16.08
N GLY A 31 16.29 -3.30 -16.04
CA GLY A 31 16.12 -1.93 -15.55
C GLY A 31 16.69 -1.78 -14.14
N ILE A 32 17.50 -0.74 -13.94
CA ILE A 32 18.05 -0.40 -12.62
C ILE A 32 16.93 0.29 -11.83
N GLY A 33 16.27 -0.48 -10.98
CA GLY A 33 15.20 0.01 -10.12
C GLY A 33 14.54 -1.14 -9.38
N GLY A 34 14.78 -1.24 -8.07
CA GLY A 34 14.03 -2.17 -7.22
C GLY A 34 12.60 -1.68 -7.01
N GLN A 35 11.69 -2.61 -6.75
CA GLN A 35 10.32 -2.27 -6.36
C GLN A 35 10.36 -1.34 -5.13
N ARG A 36 9.60 -0.24 -5.18
CA ARG A 36 9.44 0.65 -4.02
C ARG A 36 8.91 -0.18 -2.86
N ARG A 37 9.72 -0.35 -1.81
CA ARG A 37 9.30 -1.08 -0.61
C ARG A 37 8.29 -0.21 0.13
N GLY A 38 7.07 -0.71 0.29
CA GLY A 38 6.08 -0.07 1.14
C GLY A 38 6.56 0.03 2.59
N ARG A 39 5.93 0.91 3.37
CA ARG A 39 6.16 0.97 4.81
C ARG A 39 5.81 -0.39 5.42
N LYS A 40 6.73 -0.95 6.20
CA LYS A 40 6.46 -2.17 6.99
C LYS A 40 5.57 -1.78 8.17
N LEU A 41 4.39 -2.40 8.26
CA LEU A 41 3.50 -2.28 9.41
C LEU A 41 3.90 -3.35 10.43
N THR A 42 4.33 -2.94 11.62
CA THR A 42 4.61 -3.83 12.74
C THR A 42 3.36 -3.97 13.59
N PRO A 43 2.90 -5.20 13.90
CA PRO A 43 1.74 -5.38 14.77
C PRO A 43 2.09 -4.93 16.19
N LEU A 44 1.06 -4.48 16.94
CA LEU A 44 1.19 -4.19 18.36
C LEU A 44 1.27 -5.50 19.15
N VAL A 45 2.14 -5.53 20.15
CA VAL A 45 2.26 -6.65 21.11
C VAL A 45 1.20 -6.51 22.20
N PHE A 46 0.86 -7.61 22.88
CA PHE A 46 -0.11 -7.59 23.98
C PHE A 46 0.27 -6.55 25.04
N LYS A 47 -0.69 -5.66 25.38
CA LYS A 47 -0.55 -4.50 26.29
C LYS A 47 0.37 -3.36 25.80
N GLU A 48 0.84 -3.40 24.57
CA GLU A 48 1.50 -2.25 23.96
C GLU A 48 0.48 -1.17 23.56
N HIS A 49 0.87 0.10 23.70
CA HIS A 49 0.13 1.24 23.18
C HIS A 49 1.09 2.21 22.45
N VAL A 50 0.57 2.88 21.42
CA VAL A 50 1.32 3.86 20.63
C VAL A 50 0.52 5.16 20.59
N PRO A 51 1.10 6.31 20.99
CA PRO A 51 2.45 6.49 21.52
C PRO A 51 2.66 5.83 22.90
N ASN A 52 3.92 5.59 23.29
CA ASN A 52 4.27 4.97 24.58
C ASN A 52 4.18 5.98 25.75
N VAL A 53 3.01 6.60 25.89
CA VAL A 53 2.62 7.51 26.97
C VAL A 53 1.19 7.17 27.40
N SER A 54 0.71 7.70 28.51
CA SER A 54 -0.68 7.46 28.91
C SER A 54 -1.67 8.11 27.94
N GLU A 55 -2.84 7.47 27.81
CA GLU A 55 -3.94 7.90 26.94
C GLU A 55 -4.31 9.38 27.16
N ASN A 56 -4.42 9.80 28.42
CA ASN A 56 -4.89 11.14 28.78
C ASN A 56 -3.81 12.23 28.73
N THR A 57 -2.70 12.00 28.03
CA THR A 57 -1.66 13.01 27.82
C THR A 57 -1.93 13.85 26.58
N LEU A 58 -1.44 15.09 26.56
CA LEU A 58 -1.56 15.99 25.41
C LEU A 58 -0.87 15.47 24.13
N GLY A 59 0.07 14.53 24.26
CA GLY A 59 0.73 13.87 23.13
C GLY A 59 -0.01 12.66 22.57
N ALA A 60 -1.15 12.30 23.16
CA ALA A 60 -2.01 11.18 22.79
C ALA A 60 -3.46 11.67 22.59
N SER A 61 -4.41 11.21 23.42
CA SER A 61 -5.84 11.54 23.29
C SER A 61 -6.25 12.85 23.98
N GLY A 62 -5.39 13.44 24.82
CA GLY A 62 -5.71 14.66 25.58
C GLY A 62 -6.48 14.41 26.87
N LEU A 63 -6.92 15.47 27.55
CA LEU A 63 -7.64 15.36 28.82
C LEU A 63 -9.11 14.95 28.59
N PRO A 64 -9.69 14.09 29.45
CA PRO A 64 -11.09 13.71 29.33
C PRO A 64 -12.02 14.88 29.69
N GLU A 65 -13.05 15.09 28.88
CA GLU A 65 -14.07 16.15 29.07
C GLU A 65 -15.25 15.71 29.95
N GLY A 66 -15.24 14.47 30.42
CA GLY A 66 -16.30 13.87 31.25
C GLY A 66 -17.26 12.98 30.47
N ALA A 67 -18.12 12.27 31.20
CA ALA A 67 -19.09 11.34 30.60
C ALA A 67 -20.23 12.09 29.90
N ILE A 68 -20.68 11.56 28.76
CA ILE A 68 -21.84 12.07 28.00
C ILE A 68 -23.01 11.11 28.22
N THR A 69 -24.13 11.63 28.73
CA THR A 69 -25.38 10.88 28.86
C THR A 69 -26.36 11.28 27.75
N ARG A 70 -27.43 10.51 27.54
CA ARG A 70 -28.42 10.79 26.48
C ARG A 70 -29.16 12.12 26.63
N ASP A 71 -29.27 12.61 27.86
CA ASP A 71 -29.95 13.87 28.17
C ASP A 71 -28.99 15.08 28.14
N ASP A 72 -27.68 14.85 27.96
CA ASP A 72 -26.67 15.90 27.88
C ASP A 72 -26.73 16.60 26.52
N ASP A 73 -26.55 17.92 26.49
CA ASP A 73 -26.55 18.70 25.25
C ASP A 73 -25.42 18.24 24.31
N ARG A 74 -24.27 17.82 24.89
CA ARG A 74 -23.12 17.26 24.17
C ARG A 74 -23.43 15.95 23.43
N PHE A 75 -24.52 15.26 23.79
CA PHE A 75 -24.93 14.06 23.08
C PHE A 75 -25.34 14.35 21.63
N ARG A 76 -25.78 15.58 21.35
CA ARG A 76 -26.16 16.02 20.00
C ARG A 76 -24.98 16.12 19.04
N ASP A 77 -23.77 16.24 19.59
CA ASP A 77 -22.53 16.32 18.81
C ASP A 77 -22.05 14.92 18.37
N LEU A 78 -22.59 13.85 18.97
CA LEU A 78 -22.30 12.48 18.57
C LEU A 78 -23.07 12.12 17.30
N VAL A 79 -22.37 11.58 16.31
CA VAL A 79 -22.93 11.20 15.02
C VAL A 79 -22.97 9.67 14.92
N PRO A 80 -24.09 9.08 14.48
CA PRO A 80 -24.18 7.64 14.28
C PRO A 80 -23.40 7.19 13.04
N ASN A 81 -22.60 6.13 13.18
CA ASN A 81 -21.88 5.50 12.08
C ASN A 81 -22.66 4.28 11.53
N TYR A 82 -23.11 4.41 10.28
CA TYR A 82 -23.84 3.37 9.54
C TYR A 82 -23.02 2.77 8.39
N ASN A 83 -21.69 2.81 8.47
CA ASN A 83 -20.84 2.19 7.46
C ASN A 83 -21.11 0.68 7.38
N ARG A 84 -21.37 0.17 6.17
CA ARG A 84 -21.68 -1.25 5.90
C ARG A 84 -20.45 -2.16 6.01
N ASP A 85 -19.25 -1.57 5.95
CA ASP A 85 -17.99 -2.30 6.07
C ASP A 85 -17.59 -2.56 7.54
N ILE A 86 -18.34 -2.01 8.50
CA ILE A 86 -18.10 -2.16 9.93
C ILE A 86 -19.21 -3.00 10.54
N ILE A 87 -18.83 -4.10 11.19
CA ILE A 87 -19.73 -4.95 11.95
C ILE A 87 -19.70 -4.47 13.41
N PHE A 88 -20.80 -3.87 13.86
CA PHE A 88 -21.00 -3.46 15.25
C PHE A 88 -21.56 -4.64 16.05
N LYS A 89 -21.10 -4.80 17.29
CA LYS A 89 -21.53 -5.90 18.16
C LYS A 89 -22.94 -5.63 18.71
N ASP A 90 -23.14 -4.46 19.35
CA ASP A 90 -24.44 -3.98 19.89
C ASP A 90 -25.20 -5.06 20.68
N ASP A 91 -24.54 -5.64 21.68
CA ASP A 91 -25.14 -6.66 22.57
C ASP A 91 -26.32 -6.08 23.38
N GLU A 92 -26.34 -4.76 23.58
CA GLU A 92 -27.37 -4.02 24.30
C GLU A 92 -28.64 -3.81 23.45
N GLY A 93 -28.55 -3.92 22.12
CA GLY A 93 -29.65 -3.68 21.19
C GLY A 93 -30.14 -2.22 21.18
N THR A 94 -29.28 -1.27 21.58
CA THR A 94 -29.64 0.15 21.69
C THR A 94 -28.99 1.01 20.62
N GLY A 95 -28.01 0.48 19.89
CA GLY A 95 -27.24 1.21 18.89
C GLY A 95 -26.20 2.17 19.47
N ALA A 96 -25.88 2.07 20.77
CA ALA A 96 -24.92 2.97 21.43
C ALA A 96 -23.52 2.89 20.80
N ASP A 97 -23.06 1.69 20.42
CA ASP A 97 -21.77 1.45 19.76
C ASP A 97 -21.58 2.24 18.45
N ARG A 98 -22.66 2.75 17.86
CA ARG A 98 -22.63 3.50 16.61
C ARG A 98 -22.40 4.99 16.83
N LEU A 99 -22.67 5.52 18.00
CA LEU A 99 -22.57 6.95 18.29
C LEU A 99 -21.14 7.30 18.67
N MET A 100 -20.50 8.15 17.87
CA MET A 100 -19.12 8.58 18.07
C MET A 100 -18.94 10.03 17.64
N THR A 101 -17.86 10.67 18.09
CA THR A 101 -17.53 12.04 17.66
C THR A 101 -17.12 12.04 16.18
N GLN A 102 -17.33 13.18 15.51
CA GLN A 102 -16.66 13.43 14.24
C GLN A 102 -15.18 13.71 14.53
N SER A 103 -14.26 13.03 13.85
CA SER A 103 -12.84 13.42 13.92
C SER A 103 -12.72 14.87 13.46
N PRO A 104 -12.00 15.74 14.21
CA PRO A 104 -11.60 17.04 13.70
C PRO A 104 -10.65 16.91 12.50
#